data_AF-A0A6B2ZJI2-F1
#
_entry.id   AF-A0A6B2ZJI2-F1
#
_cell.length_a   1.000
_cell.length_b   1.000
_cell.length_c   1.000
_cell.angle_alpha   90.00
_cell.angle_beta   90.00
_cell.angle_gamma   90.00
#
_symmetry.space_group_name_H-M   'P 1'
#
loop_
_entity.id
_entity.type
_entity.pdbx_description
1 polymer ?
#
loop_
_entity_poly.entity_id
_entity_poly.type
_entity_poly.pdbx_seq_one_letter_code
_entity_poly.pdbx_strand_id
1 'polypeptide(L)'
;MKLFTGKRPVTRSERFRSARRTVAAATMAAALAVPVTAVTATAAPAAIPPGLSCDTGKHAIDEYTGFALCRNNGSQTQTFWVHLVCGWAPDVDGNHVTLRPGESGQSTAHCGKIGTGIGEIHVRP
;
A
#
# COMPACT_ATOMS: atom_id res chain seq x y z
N MET A 1 -62.59 -30.55 8.96
CA MET A 1 -62.25 -31.80 8.22
C MET A 1 -60.76 -32.04 8.34
N LYS A 2 -60.35 -33.23 8.85
CA LYS A 2 -59.05 -33.93 8.67
C LYS A 2 -57.78 -33.21 9.17
N LEU A 3 -56.75 -33.80 9.79
CA LEU A 3 -56.25 -35.17 10.03
C LEU A 3 -55.17 -34.99 11.17
N PHE A 4 -55.13 -35.78 12.26
CA PHE A 4 -54.16 -36.89 12.52
C PHE A 4 -52.68 -36.53 12.24
N THR A 5 -51.62 -36.77 13.04
CA THR A 5 -51.26 -37.74 14.10
C THR A 5 -49.84 -37.37 14.59
N GLY A 6 -49.51 -37.37 15.90
CA GLY A 6 -48.53 -38.27 16.60
C GLY A 6 -47.04 -38.11 16.23
N LYS A 7 -45.98 -38.29 17.04
CA LYS A 7 -45.67 -38.79 18.40
C LYS A 7 -44.24 -38.28 18.77
N ARG A 8 -44.04 -37.68 19.96
CA ARG A 8 -43.19 -38.12 21.12
C ARG A 8 -41.63 -38.10 20.94
N PRO A 9 -40.85 -38.26 22.03
CA PRO A 9 -40.64 -37.38 23.19
C PRO A 9 -39.13 -37.22 23.49
N VAL A 10 -38.75 -36.67 24.66
CA VAL A 10 -37.70 -37.17 25.58
C VAL A 10 -37.09 -36.00 26.38
N THR A 11 -37.48 -35.97 27.66
CA THR A 11 -36.72 -35.64 28.89
C THR A 11 -35.78 -34.42 28.88
N ARG A 12 -35.67 -33.63 29.94
CA ARG A 12 -35.46 -34.05 31.33
C ARG A 12 -35.57 -32.81 32.20
N SER A 13 -36.43 -32.92 33.19
CA SER A 13 -36.48 -32.13 34.40
C SER A 13 -35.10 -31.96 35.04
N GLU A 14 -34.78 -30.78 35.59
CA GLU A 14 -34.64 -30.57 37.04
C GLU A 14 -33.91 -29.26 37.37
N ARG A 15 -34.64 -28.42 38.10
CA ARG A 15 -34.22 -27.62 39.27
C ARG A 15 -32.75 -27.18 39.31
N PHE A 16 -32.51 -25.91 39.01
CA PHE A 16 -31.33 -25.21 39.54
C PHE A 16 -31.74 -24.11 40.50
N ARG A 17 -31.22 -24.28 41.72
CA ARG A 17 -31.41 -23.46 42.92
C ARG A 17 -30.90 -22.04 42.70
N SER A 18 -31.60 -21.09 43.31
CA SER A 18 -31.06 -19.77 43.68
C SER A 18 -29.71 -19.91 44.36
N ALA A 19 -28.69 -19.17 43.90
CA ALA A 19 -27.67 -18.60 44.78
C ALA A 19 -26.80 -17.56 44.05
N ARG A 20 -26.87 -16.34 44.58
CA ARG A 20 -25.74 -15.45 44.89
C ARG A 20 -24.96 -14.85 43.72
N ARG A 21 -25.18 -13.54 43.58
CA ARG A 21 -24.21 -12.57 43.05
C ARG A 21 -22.85 -12.77 43.74
N THR A 22 -21.82 -13.03 42.96
CA THR A 22 -20.44 -12.68 43.31
C THR A 22 -19.79 -12.05 42.08
N VAL A 23 -19.52 -10.75 42.20
CA VAL A 23 -18.65 -9.98 41.31
C VAL A 23 -17.23 -10.49 41.52
N ALA A 24 -16.56 -10.88 40.44
CA ALA A 24 -15.10 -10.92 40.37
C ALA A 24 -14.68 -10.76 38.91
N ALA A 25 -14.36 -9.51 38.55
CA ALA A 25 -13.68 -9.17 37.32
C ALA A 25 -12.22 -9.63 37.40
N ALA A 26 -11.75 -10.34 36.38
CA ALA A 26 -10.33 -10.51 36.10
C ALA A 26 -10.15 -10.89 34.62
N THR A 27 -10.37 -9.92 33.72
CA THR A 27 -9.92 -10.04 32.33
C THR A 27 -8.42 -9.75 32.29
N MET A 28 -7.59 -10.78 32.38
CA MET A 28 -6.17 -10.66 32.05
C MET A 28 -6.03 -10.65 30.52
N ALA A 29 -6.19 -9.48 29.91
CA ALA A 29 -5.80 -9.26 28.52
C ALA A 29 -4.26 -9.17 28.49
N ALA A 30 -3.60 -10.26 28.09
CA ALA A 30 -2.18 -10.23 27.76
C ALA A 30 -2.00 -9.37 26.50
N ALA A 31 -1.67 -8.10 26.68
CA ALA A 31 -1.23 -7.23 25.60
C ALA A 31 0.18 -7.67 25.18
N LEU A 32 0.25 -8.55 24.18
CA LEU A 32 1.49 -8.83 23.45
C LEU A 32 1.85 -7.55 22.68
N ALA A 33 2.66 -6.69 23.29
CA ALA A 33 3.30 -5.59 22.62
C ALA A 33 4.31 -6.16 21.62
N VAL A 34 3.88 -6.33 20.37
CA VAL A 34 4.77 -6.68 19.27
C VAL A 34 5.48 -5.38 18.87
N PRO A 35 6.81 -5.25 19.06
CA PRO A 35 7.52 -4.10 18.54
C PRO A 35 7.45 -4.18 17.01
N VAL A 36 6.64 -3.32 16.40
CA VAL A 36 6.66 -3.10 14.95
C VAL A 36 7.92 -2.30 14.68
N THR A 37 9.05 -2.99 14.49
CA THR A 37 10.22 -2.39 13.88
C THR A 37 9.87 -2.11 12.43
N ALA A 38 9.52 -0.85 12.13
CA ALA A 38 9.35 -0.39 10.77
C ALA A 38 10.67 -0.56 10.04
N VAL A 39 10.76 -1.58 9.19
CA VAL A 39 11.85 -1.73 8.23
C VAL A 39 11.67 -0.61 7.22
N THR A 40 12.46 0.45 7.33
CA THR A 40 12.64 1.40 6.26
C THR A 40 13.37 0.67 5.13
N ALA A 41 12.61 0.15 4.17
CA ALA A 41 13.19 -0.35 2.93
C ALA A 41 13.72 0.85 2.15
N THR A 42 15.02 1.08 2.20
CA THR A 42 15.72 1.95 1.25
C THR A 42 15.74 1.21 -0.08
N ALA A 43 14.94 1.64 -1.04
CA ALA A 43 14.99 1.05 -2.37
C ALA A 43 16.32 1.47 -3.03
N ALA A 44 16.94 0.52 -3.74
CA ALA A 44 18.13 0.83 -4.50
C ALA A 44 17.72 1.74 -5.67
N PRO A 45 18.54 2.75 -6.04
CA PRO A 45 18.25 3.58 -7.20
C PRO A 45 18.06 2.67 -8.41
N ALA A 46 16.85 2.69 -8.99
CA ALA A 46 16.55 1.93 -10.19
C ALA A 46 17.56 2.34 -11.28
N ALA A 47 18.33 1.36 -11.76
CA ALA A 47 19.30 1.59 -12.81
C ALA A 47 18.58 2.16 -14.04
N ILE A 48 19.02 3.32 -14.51
CA ILE A 48 18.45 3.96 -15.71
C ILE A 48 18.61 2.97 -16.88
N PRO A 49 17.54 2.67 -17.63
CA PRO A 49 17.60 1.72 -18.73
C PRO A 49 18.66 2.14 -19.76
N PRO A 50 19.41 1.18 -20.33
CA PRO A 50 20.51 1.48 -21.24
C PRO A 50 20.01 2.25 -22.47
N GLY A 51 20.66 3.38 -22.77
CA GLY A 51 20.26 4.27 -23.86
C GLY A 51 19.27 5.37 -23.47
N LEU A 52 18.74 5.36 -22.24
CA LEU A 52 18.10 6.52 -21.65
C LEU A 52 19.10 7.26 -20.75
N SER A 53 19.11 8.58 -20.83
CA SER A 53 19.77 9.44 -19.84
C SER A 53 18.68 10.22 -19.14
N CYS A 54 18.59 10.08 -17.82
CA CYS A 54 17.50 10.63 -17.04
C CYS A 54 18.01 11.43 -15.85
N ASP A 55 17.38 12.57 -15.64
CA ASP A 55 17.50 13.40 -14.45
C ASP A 55 16.20 13.31 -13.67
N THR A 56 16.29 12.87 -12.42
CA THR A 56 15.14 12.79 -11.50
C THR A 56 15.24 13.87 -10.44
N GLY A 57 14.08 14.38 -10.01
CA GLY A 57 14.05 15.43 -9.01
C GLY A 57 12.66 15.62 -8.41
N LYS A 58 12.65 16.31 -7.27
CA LYS A 58 11.42 16.79 -6.62
C LYS A 58 11.13 18.20 -7.11
N HIS A 59 9.86 18.58 -7.10
CA HIS A 59 9.47 19.95 -7.40
C HIS A 59 9.93 20.88 -6.26
N ALA A 60 10.58 22.00 -6.58
CA ALA A 60 11.26 22.85 -5.59
C ALA A 60 10.36 23.49 -4.51
N ILE A 61 9.04 23.46 -4.72
CA ILE A 61 8.02 24.02 -3.83
C ILE A 61 7.02 22.95 -3.34
N ASP A 62 7.16 21.71 -3.80
CA ASP A 62 6.23 20.63 -3.51
C ASP A 62 6.97 19.30 -3.36
N GLU A 63 7.15 18.90 -2.11
CA GLU A 63 7.80 17.65 -1.71
C GLU A 63 6.99 16.38 -2.06
N TYR A 64 5.76 16.54 -2.56
CA TYR A 64 4.90 15.45 -3.01
C TYR A 64 4.91 15.27 -4.53
N THR A 65 5.43 16.23 -5.29
CA THR A 65 5.55 16.14 -6.75
C THR A 65 6.97 15.79 -7.16
N GLY A 66 7.10 14.73 -7.95
CA GLY A 66 8.38 14.25 -8.48
C GLY A 66 8.32 14.12 -9.98
N PHE A 67 9.48 14.27 -10.62
CA PHE A 67 9.60 14.17 -12.07
C PHE A 67 10.82 13.34 -12.47
N ALA A 68 10.75 12.79 -13.67
CA ALA A 68 11.86 12.23 -14.42
C ALA A 68 11.92 12.92 -15.79
N LEU A 69 13.01 13.62 -16.06
CA LEU A 69 13.35 14.18 -17.35
C LEU A 69 14.29 13.22 -18.05
N CYS A 70 13.84 12.57 -19.12
CA CYS A 70 14.64 11.59 -19.83
C CYS A 70 14.87 11.99 -21.28
N ARG A 71 16.06 11.65 -21.78
CA ARG A 71 16.47 11.76 -23.18
C ARG A 71 16.81 10.38 -23.70
N ASN A 72 16.22 10.01 -24.83
CA ASN A 72 16.54 8.76 -25.51
C ASN A 72 17.79 8.95 -26.39
N ASN A 73 18.93 8.50 -25.90
CA ASN A 73 20.21 8.47 -26.62
C ASN A 73 20.43 7.15 -27.38
N GLY A 74 19.48 6.21 -27.27
CA GLY A 74 19.50 4.95 -28.00
C GLY A 74 19.06 5.10 -29.46
N SER A 75 19.07 3.98 -30.18
CA SER A 75 18.65 3.89 -31.59
C SER A 75 17.20 3.41 -31.78
N GLN A 76 16.52 3.04 -30.69
CA GLN A 76 15.15 2.53 -30.70
C GLN A 76 14.20 3.47 -29.97
N THR A 77 12.92 3.41 -30.30
CA THR A 77 11.87 4.11 -29.53
C THR A 77 11.73 3.44 -28.16
N GLN A 78 11.67 4.24 -27.10
CA GLN A 78 11.60 3.75 -25.72
C GLN A 78 10.49 4.46 -24.98
N THR A 79 9.78 3.73 -24.13
CA THR A 79 8.82 4.31 -23.18
C THR A 79 9.51 4.43 -21.83
N PHE A 80 9.12 5.42 -21.04
CA PHE A 80 9.53 5.52 -19.65
C PHE A 80 8.44 6.18 -18.82
N TRP A 81 8.47 5.94 -17.51
CA TRP A 81 7.69 6.68 -16.53
C TRP A 81 8.46 6.85 -15.23
N VAL A 82 8.10 7.88 -14.47
CA VAL A 82 8.60 8.06 -13.11
C VAL A 82 7.79 7.19 -12.15
N HIS A 83 8.46 6.52 -11.22
CA HIS A 83 7.85 5.81 -10.11
C HIS A 83 8.30 6.50 -8.82
N LEU A 84 7.34 7.00 -8.05
CA LEU A 84 7.59 7.68 -6.79
C LEU A 84 7.28 6.77 -5.63
N VAL A 85 8.24 6.64 -4.72
CA VAL A 85 8.05 5.94 -3.46
C VAL A 85 7.51 6.95 -2.44
N CYS A 86 6.26 6.79 -2.03
CA CYS A 86 5.52 7.81 -1.27
C CYS A 86 5.52 7.59 0.25
N GLY A 87 6.52 6.87 0.76
CA GLY A 87 6.72 6.59 2.18
C GLY A 87 5.57 5.78 2.77
N TRP A 88 4.72 6.43 3.57
CA TRP A 88 3.52 5.81 4.17
C TRP A 88 2.31 5.81 3.23
N ALA A 89 2.33 6.64 2.20
CA ALA A 89 1.29 6.64 1.18
C ALA A 89 1.61 5.59 0.11
N PRO A 90 0.59 5.09 -0.62
CA PRO A 90 0.81 4.22 -1.76
C PRO A 90 1.73 4.86 -2.79
N ASP A 91 2.67 4.09 -3.31
CA ASP A 91 3.56 4.49 -4.39
C ASP A 91 2.76 4.80 -5.65
N VAL A 92 3.27 5.71 -6.47
CA VAL A 92 2.57 6.17 -7.67
C VAL A 92 3.49 6.16 -8.88
N ASP A 93 2.93 5.73 -10.00
CA ASP A 93 3.55 5.85 -11.31
C ASP A 93 3.05 7.10 -12.04
N GLY A 94 3.94 7.72 -12.79
CA GLY A 94 3.65 8.87 -13.62
C GLY A 94 3.07 8.50 -14.98
N ASN A 95 2.90 9.53 -15.79
CA ASN A 95 2.54 9.35 -17.18
C ASN A 95 3.63 8.57 -17.93
N HIS A 96 3.20 7.62 -18.75
CA HIS A 96 4.10 6.89 -19.64
C HIS A 96 4.41 7.76 -20.84
N VAL A 97 5.69 7.97 -21.10
CA VAL A 97 6.19 8.84 -22.16
C VAL A 97 7.00 8.01 -23.13
N THR A 98 6.57 7.96 -24.38
CA THR A 98 7.28 7.30 -25.46
C THR A 98 8.13 8.31 -26.22
N LEU A 99 9.45 8.06 -26.29
CA LEU A 99 10.43 8.90 -26.94
C LEU A 99 11.08 8.18 -28.11
N ARG A 100 11.11 8.84 -29.27
CA ARG A 100 11.95 8.39 -30.38
C ARG A 100 13.44 8.65 -30.10
N PRO A 101 14.35 8.01 -30.85
CA PRO A 101 15.78 8.33 -30.79
C PRO A 101 16.04 9.83 -30.92
N GLY A 102 16.76 10.41 -29.97
CA GLY A 102 17.03 11.84 -29.93
C GLY A 102 15.84 12.71 -29.52
N GLU A 103 14.80 12.17 -28.89
CA GLU A 103 13.76 12.96 -28.23
C GLU A 103 13.97 13.02 -26.72
N SER A 104 13.50 14.11 -26.11
CA SER A 104 13.42 14.29 -24.65
C SER A 104 11.96 14.37 -24.24
N GLY A 105 11.66 13.93 -23.02
CA GLY A 105 10.34 14.13 -22.43
C GLY A 105 10.40 14.11 -20.91
N GLN A 106 9.26 14.39 -20.30
CA GLN A 106 9.11 14.45 -18.86
C GLN A 106 7.95 13.56 -18.42
N SER A 107 8.24 12.67 -17.46
CA SER A 107 7.22 11.96 -16.70
C SER A 107 7.09 12.59 -15.31
N THR A 108 5.87 12.86 -14.87
CA THR A 108 5.57 13.49 -13.58
C THR A 108 4.53 12.66 -12.83
N ALA A 109 4.69 12.55 -11.52
CA ALA A 109 3.70 11.95 -10.64
C ALA A 109 3.59 12.75 -9.34
N HIS A 110 2.49 12.52 -8.60
CA HIS A 110 2.22 13.20 -7.35
C HIS A 110 1.79 12.20 -6.28
N CYS A 111 2.55 12.15 -5.19
CA CYS A 111 2.21 11.35 -4.02
C CYS A 111 0.96 11.90 -3.32
N GLY A 112 0.17 11.02 -2.69
CA GLY A 112 -0.95 11.44 -1.85
C GLY A 112 -0.48 12.25 -0.63
N LYS A 113 -1.24 13.29 -0.25
CA LYS A 113 -0.94 14.18 0.89
C LYS A 113 -0.97 13.53 2.28
N ILE A 114 -1.31 12.25 2.35
CA ILE A 114 -1.33 11.45 3.59
C ILE A 114 0.06 10.91 3.98
N GLY A 115 1.06 11.03 3.10
CA GLY A 115 2.43 10.58 3.35
C GLY A 115 3.37 11.67 3.85
N THR A 116 4.63 11.27 4.08
CA THR A 116 5.75 12.15 4.46
C THR A 116 6.39 12.88 3.27
N GLY A 117 5.77 12.79 2.08
CA GLY A 117 6.36 13.24 0.82
C GLY A 117 7.06 12.10 0.07
N ILE A 118 7.83 12.47 -0.96
CA ILE A 118 8.58 11.53 -1.78
C ILE A 118 9.82 11.05 -1.01
N GLY A 119 9.89 9.75 -0.75
CA GLY A 119 11.10 9.11 -0.22
C GLY A 119 12.14 8.93 -1.31
N GLU A 120 11.74 8.34 -2.43
CA GLU A 120 12.62 8.00 -3.54
C GLU A 120 11.96 8.21 -4.89
N ILE A 121 12.79 8.42 -5.92
CA ILE A 121 12.36 8.61 -7.30
C ILE A 121 13.11 7.62 -8.18
N HIS A 122 12.35 6.84 -8.93
CA HIS A 122 12.87 5.85 -9.85
C HIS A 122 12.35 6.09 -11.26
N VAL A 123 13.15 5.70 -12.25
CA VAL A 123 12.70 5.66 -13.64
C VAL A 123 12.48 4.21 -14.04
N ARG A 124 11.35 3.94 -14.68
CA ARG A 124 10.99 2.64 -15.24
C ARG A 124 10.89 2.74 -16.77
N PRO A 125 11.39 1.74 -17.51
CA PRO A 125 11.17 1.59 -18.95
C PRO A 125 9.82 0.94 -19.30
#